data_AF-A0A085FMM1-F1
#
_entry.id   AF-A0A085FMM1-F1
#
_cell.length_a   1.000
_cell.length_b   1.000
_cell.length_c   1.000
_cell.angle_alpha   90.00
_cell.angle_beta   90.00
_cell.angle_gamma   90.00
#
_symmetry.space_group_name_H-M   'P 1'
#
loop_
_entity.id
_entity.type
_entity.pdbx_description
1 polymer ?
#
loop_
_entity_poly.entity_id
_entity_poly.type
_entity_poly.pdbx_seq_one_letter_code
_entity_poly.pdbx_strand_id
1 'polypeptide(L)'
;MSRANSLPNSARLGNHAVEGYLDKTERTAMRNAAAKKIEELFDILQIDHQNDHNTRDTPARVAKMFVEELLHGRYNAPPKITEFDNATSYDQLIVTGPIDVRSTCAHHLMPIYGVAFIGVLPSPEGKIIGLSKYDRIIQHFAARLQIQEELVKQIEQHIVETTNPRGLAVRISAVHMCKTHRGVRASHASRMVNSSFYGEFATNASYKAEFIQECTSLERL
;
A
#
# COMPACT_ATOMS: atom_id res chain seq x y z
N MET A 1 21.96 31.44 -17.36
CA MET A 1 21.38 31.26 -16.00
C MET A 1 20.14 30.40 -16.13
N SER A 2 20.23 29.12 -15.78
CA SER A 2 19.09 28.21 -15.69
C SER A 2 19.26 27.43 -14.39
N ARG A 3 18.41 27.75 -13.41
CA ARG A 3 18.28 27.00 -12.16
C ARG A 3 17.54 25.70 -12.50
N ALA A 4 18.27 24.63 -12.80
CA ALA A 4 17.74 23.29 -12.62
C ALA A 4 17.78 23.00 -11.11
N ASN A 5 16.64 23.20 -10.46
CA ASN A 5 16.39 22.70 -9.10
C ASN A 5 16.72 21.20 -9.08
N SER A 6 17.84 20.85 -8.46
CA SER A 6 18.13 19.49 -8.03
C SER A 6 17.02 19.08 -7.06
N LEU A 7 16.14 18.18 -7.50
CA LEU A 7 15.24 17.48 -6.59
C LEU A 7 16.09 16.85 -5.48
N PRO A 8 15.74 17.03 -4.21
CA PRO A 8 16.51 16.46 -3.12
C PRO A 8 16.52 14.94 -3.28
N ASN A 9 17.72 14.36 -3.18
CA ASN A 9 18.01 12.94 -3.18
C ASN A 9 16.90 12.18 -2.42
N SER A 10 15.92 11.60 -3.13
CA SER A 10 14.80 10.81 -2.58
C SER A 10 15.27 9.44 -2.09
N ALA A 11 16.46 9.42 -1.51
CA ALA A 11 17.32 8.28 -1.26
C ALA A 11 16.58 7.19 -0.47
N ARG A 12 16.03 6.22 -1.20
CA ARG A 12 15.67 4.89 -0.71
C ARG A 12 14.70 4.86 0.48
N LEU A 13 13.83 5.86 0.68
CA LEU A 13 12.77 5.81 1.71
C LEU A 13 11.93 4.54 1.56
N GLY A 14 11.68 3.79 2.65
CA GLY A 14 11.12 2.43 2.59
C GLY A 14 9.71 2.31 2.00
N ASN A 15 8.93 3.38 2.07
CA ASN A 15 7.56 3.54 1.58
C ASN A 15 7.49 3.98 0.10
N HIS A 16 8.63 4.29 -0.54
CA HIS A 16 8.70 4.72 -1.94
C HIS A 16 9.14 3.57 -2.86
N ALA A 17 8.93 3.73 -4.17
CA ALA A 17 9.57 2.86 -5.16
C ALA A 17 11.06 3.20 -5.31
N VAL A 18 11.86 2.24 -5.80
CA VAL A 18 13.23 2.53 -6.23
C VAL A 18 13.25 3.18 -7.61
N GLU A 19 14.29 3.97 -7.89
CA GLU A 19 14.59 4.43 -9.25
C GLU A 19 15.12 3.28 -10.09
N GLY A 20 14.55 3.08 -11.28
CA GLY A 20 14.85 1.92 -12.13
C GLY A 20 14.30 0.63 -11.52
N TYR A 21 13.32 0.01 -12.20
CA TYR A 21 12.78 -1.27 -11.74
C TYR A 21 13.79 -2.39 -11.99
N LEU A 22 13.91 -3.30 -11.03
CA LEU A 22 14.94 -4.34 -11.07
C LEU A 22 14.67 -5.37 -12.18
N ASP A 23 15.69 -5.80 -12.90
CA ASP A 23 15.59 -6.98 -13.76
C ASP A 23 15.69 -8.30 -12.97
N LYS A 24 15.60 -9.44 -13.65
CA LYS A 24 15.66 -10.77 -13.00
C LYS A 24 17.02 -11.05 -12.36
N THR A 25 18.11 -10.60 -12.98
CA THR A 25 19.48 -10.79 -12.51
C THR A 25 19.71 -9.96 -11.25
N GLU A 26 19.30 -8.69 -11.27
CA GLU A 26 19.40 -7.78 -10.14
C GLU A 26 18.58 -8.26 -8.94
N ARG A 27 17.35 -8.75 -9.16
CA ARG A 27 16.53 -9.35 -8.09
C ARG A 27 17.17 -10.58 -7.48
N THR A 28 17.76 -11.44 -8.31
CA THR A 28 18.47 -12.64 -7.83
C THR A 28 19.67 -12.26 -6.96
N ALA A 29 20.47 -11.29 -7.41
CA ALA A 29 21.59 -10.77 -6.64
C ALA A 29 21.14 -10.15 -5.31
N MET A 30 20.08 -9.35 -5.33
CA MET A 30 19.49 -8.75 -4.12
C MET A 30 19.02 -9.80 -3.12
N ARG A 31 18.33 -10.85 -3.58
CA ARG A 31 17.88 -11.96 -2.73
C ARG A 31 19.04 -12.70 -2.09
N ASN A 32 20.08 -13.03 -2.86
CA ASN A 32 21.25 -13.73 -2.34
C ASN A 32 21.98 -12.89 -1.29
N ALA A 33 22.12 -11.59 -1.54
CA ALA A 33 22.72 -10.66 -0.58
C ALA A 33 21.88 -10.55 0.71
N ALA A 34 20.56 -10.44 0.60
CA ALA A 34 19.66 -10.37 1.75
C ALA A 34 19.65 -11.68 2.56
N ALA A 35 19.64 -12.84 1.90
CA ALA A 35 19.70 -14.14 2.55
C ALA A 35 20.94 -14.28 3.43
N LYS A 36 22.11 -13.91 2.90
CA LYS A 36 23.36 -13.87 3.68
C LYS A 36 23.26 -12.98 4.92
N LYS A 37 22.57 -11.83 4.84
CA LYS A 37 22.36 -10.96 6.00
C LYS A 37 21.40 -11.55 7.04
N ILE A 38 20.50 -12.42 6.63
CA ILE A 38 19.59 -13.13 7.55
C ILE A 38 20.31 -14.31 8.21
N GLU A 39 21.22 -15.00 7.50
CA GLU A 39 22.13 -16.00 8.08
C GLU A 39 22.99 -15.38 9.20
N GLU A 40 23.64 -14.24 8.91
CA GLU A 40 24.43 -13.49 9.89
C GLU A 40 23.57 -13.08 11.10
N LEU A 41 22.30 -12.69 10.90
CA LEU A 41 21.37 -12.39 11.99
C LEU A 41 21.07 -13.63 12.84
N PHE A 42 20.87 -14.79 12.22
CA PHE A 42 20.63 -16.05 12.93
C PHE A 42 21.82 -16.46 13.77
N ASP A 43 23.04 -16.31 13.26
CA ASP A 43 24.28 -16.56 14.01
C ASP A 43 24.37 -15.65 15.25
N ILE A 44 24.07 -14.36 15.09
CA ILE A 44 24.03 -13.38 16.20
C ILE A 44 22.99 -13.77 17.25
N LEU A 45 21.83 -14.27 16.81
CA LEU A 45 20.74 -14.71 17.69
C LEU A 45 20.95 -16.13 18.26
N GLN A 46 22.10 -16.76 17.97
CA GLN A 46 22.44 -18.12 18.39
C GLN A 46 21.42 -19.18 17.89
N ILE A 47 20.93 -19.00 16.67
CA ILE A 47 20.04 -19.95 15.98
C ILE A 47 20.89 -20.83 15.07
N ASP A 48 20.99 -22.13 15.38
CA ASP A 48 21.70 -23.12 14.56
C ASP A 48 20.94 -23.44 13.27
N HIS A 49 21.00 -22.53 12.33
CA HIS A 49 20.38 -22.70 11.02
C HIS A 49 21.14 -23.66 10.10
N GLN A 50 22.37 -24.04 10.45
CA GLN A 50 23.14 -24.96 9.60
C GLN A 50 22.70 -26.42 9.80
N ASN A 51 22.38 -26.79 11.04
CA ASN A 51 21.99 -28.16 11.37
C ASN A 51 20.49 -28.33 11.68
N ASP A 52 19.76 -27.27 12.02
CA ASP A 52 18.31 -27.35 12.23
C ASP A 52 17.54 -27.38 10.90
N HIS A 53 16.89 -28.53 10.67
CA HIS A 53 16.09 -28.74 9.47
C HIS A 53 14.92 -27.77 9.30
N ASN A 54 14.40 -27.18 10.38
CA ASN A 54 13.29 -26.23 10.32
C ASN A 54 13.74 -24.86 9.83
N THR A 55 14.95 -24.45 10.20
CA THR A 55 15.44 -23.09 9.97
C THR A 55 16.46 -22.95 8.84
N ARG A 56 17.05 -24.05 8.34
CA ARG A 56 18.11 -24.00 7.31
C ARG A 56 17.84 -23.19 6.05
N ASP A 57 16.63 -23.28 5.49
CA ASP A 57 16.28 -22.49 4.29
C ASP A 57 15.54 -21.19 4.63
N THR A 58 15.35 -20.87 5.91
CA THR A 58 14.63 -19.67 6.33
C THR A 58 15.28 -18.38 5.82
N PRO A 59 16.62 -18.21 5.84
CA PRO A 59 17.24 -17.02 5.28
C PRO A 59 16.88 -16.79 3.81
N ALA A 60 16.92 -17.85 2.98
CA ALA A 60 16.52 -17.78 1.59
C ALA A 60 15.02 -17.49 1.41
N ARG A 61 14.16 -18.12 2.22
CA ARG A 61 12.70 -17.89 2.21
C ARG A 61 12.36 -16.45 2.60
N VAL A 62 12.96 -15.91 3.66
CA VAL A 62 12.71 -14.54 4.14
C VAL A 62 13.23 -13.51 3.14
N ALA A 63 14.40 -13.74 2.55
CA ALA A 63 14.92 -12.87 1.49
C ALA A 63 14.00 -12.84 0.26
N LYS A 64 13.52 -14.01 -0.19
CA LYS A 64 12.55 -14.10 -1.28
C LYS A 64 11.25 -13.38 -0.92
N MET A 65 10.71 -13.64 0.28
CA MET A 65 9.49 -13.03 0.79
C MET A 65 9.58 -11.49 0.74
N PHE A 66 10.68 -10.89 1.19
CA PHE A 66 10.81 -9.43 1.12
C PHE A 66 10.94 -8.92 -0.31
N VAL A 67 11.77 -9.53 -1.16
CA VAL A 67 12.08 -8.99 -2.50
C VAL A 67 10.94 -9.25 -3.51
N GLU A 68 10.33 -10.42 -3.49
CA GLU A 68 9.37 -10.86 -4.52
C GLU A 68 7.91 -10.74 -4.10
N GLU A 69 7.62 -10.75 -2.80
CA GLU A 69 6.25 -10.88 -2.29
C GLU A 69 5.80 -9.62 -1.56
N LEU A 70 6.38 -9.32 -0.39
CA LEU A 70 5.92 -8.24 0.48
C LEU A 70 6.27 -6.85 -0.02
N LEU A 71 7.44 -6.67 -0.66
CA LEU A 71 7.92 -5.36 -1.11
C LEU A 71 7.93 -5.22 -2.63
N HIS A 72 7.16 -6.05 -3.35
CA HIS A 72 7.17 -6.02 -4.82
C HIS A 72 6.71 -4.67 -5.39
N GLY A 73 5.86 -3.93 -4.67
CA GLY A 73 5.41 -2.58 -5.02
C GLY A 73 6.51 -1.51 -4.93
N ARG A 74 7.67 -1.85 -4.36
CA ARG A 74 8.88 -1.02 -4.37
C ARG A 74 9.69 -1.19 -5.66
N TYR A 75 9.64 -2.37 -6.27
CA TYR A 75 10.54 -2.77 -7.36
C TYR A 75 9.86 -2.93 -8.72
N ASN A 76 8.56 -2.67 -8.80
CA ASN A 76 7.76 -2.80 -10.01
C ASN A 76 7.05 -1.50 -10.34
N ALA A 77 6.69 -1.32 -11.60
CA ALA A 77 5.83 -0.22 -12.02
C ALA A 77 4.43 -0.31 -11.38
N PRO A 78 3.75 0.82 -11.16
CA PRO A 78 2.33 0.84 -10.84
C PRO A 78 1.52 0.03 -11.87
N PRO A 79 0.39 -0.57 -11.45
CA PRO A 79 -0.43 -1.37 -12.36
C PRO A 79 -0.97 -0.51 -13.50
N LYS A 80 -1.03 -1.07 -14.71
CA LYS A 80 -1.76 -0.43 -15.81
C LYS A 80 -3.24 -0.31 -15.46
N ILE A 81 -3.73 0.91 -15.38
CA ILE A 81 -5.12 1.22 -15.14
C ILE A 81 -5.87 1.06 -16.46
N THR A 82 -6.95 0.27 -16.41
CA THR A 82 -7.91 0.21 -17.52
C THR A 82 -9.04 1.13 -17.15
N GLU A 83 -9.35 2.06 -18.04
CA GLU A 83 -10.31 3.13 -17.83
C GLU A 83 -11.29 3.20 -18.99
N PHE A 84 -12.46 3.76 -18.70
CA PHE A 84 -13.57 3.90 -19.64
C PHE A 84 -14.07 5.34 -19.64
N ASP A 85 -14.57 5.78 -20.78
CA ASP A 85 -15.23 7.08 -20.87
C ASP A 85 -16.49 7.09 -20.01
N ASN A 86 -16.76 8.21 -19.34
CA ASN A 86 -18.01 8.44 -18.61
C ASN A 86 -19.16 8.74 -19.59
N ALA A 87 -19.51 7.76 -20.44
CA ALA A 87 -20.37 7.96 -21.60
C ALA A 87 -21.78 8.49 -21.27
N THR A 88 -22.30 8.20 -20.08
CA THR A 88 -23.61 8.66 -19.61
C THR A 88 -23.54 9.90 -18.72
N SER A 89 -22.35 10.51 -18.56
CA SER A 89 -22.11 11.61 -17.62
C SER A 89 -22.59 11.26 -16.21
N TYR A 90 -22.33 10.04 -15.75
CA TYR A 90 -22.66 9.62 -14.40
C TYR A 90 -21.94 10.55 -13.42
N ASP A 91 -22.69 11.16 -12.51
CA ASP A 91 -22.20 12.22 -11.62
C ASP A 91 -22.45 11.90 -10.14
N GLN A 92 -22.96 10.72 -9.82
CA GLN A 92 -23.24 10.31 -8.45
C GLN A 92 -22.01 9.67 -7.78
N LEU A 93 -22.08 9.50 -6.46
CA LEU A 93 -21.03 8.86 -5.67
C LEU A 93 -20.93 7.36 -6.01
N ILE A 94 -19.72 6.92 -6.37
CA ILE A 94 -19.36 5.51 -6.49
C ILE A 94 -18.54 5.12 -5.26
N VAL A 95 -18.98 4.10 -4.50
CA VAL A 95 -18.22 3.53 -3.39
C VAL A 95 -17.84 2.09 -3.70
N THR A 96 -16.59 1.74 -3.46
CA THR A 96 -16.10 0.35 -3.56
C THR A 96 -15.30 -0.04 -2.32
N GLY A 97 -15.55 -1.26 -1.85
CA GLY A 97 -14.96 -1.85 -0.66
C GLY A 97 -15.89 -2.90 -0.04
N PRO A 98 -15.44 -3.62 1.01
CA PRO A 98 -14.08 -3.57 1.55
C PRO A 98 -13.07 -4.24 0.60
N ILE A 99 -11.94 -3.57 0.37
CA ILE A 99 -10.79 -4.12 -0.38
C ILE A 99 -9.72 -4.52 0.62
N ASP A 100 -9.21 -5.75 0.53
CA ASP A 100 -8.18 -6.25 1.44
C ASP A 100 -6.90 -5.40 1.37
N VAL A 101 -6.40 -5.00 2.55
CA VAL A 101 -5.09 -4.38 2.73
C VAL A 101 -4.18 -5.34 3.47
N ARG A 102 -3.07 -5.72 2.81
CA ARG A 102 -1.97 -6.50 3.41
C ARG A 102 -0.68 -5.70 3.19
N SER A 103 -0.07 -5.23 4.27
CA SER A 103 1.14 -4.40 4.22
C SER A 103 2.13 -4.78 5.33
N THR A 104 3.26 -4.10 5.38
CA THR A 104 4.34 -4.32 6.34
C THR A 104 4.71 -2.99 6.99
N CYS A 105 4.60 -2.90 8.32
CA CYS A 105 4.95 -1.68 9.06
C CYS A 105 6.44 -1.38 8.94
N ALA A 106 6.79 -0.18 8.48
CA ALA A 106 8.17 0.22 8.22
C ALA A 106 9.08 0.15 9.45
N HIS A 107 8.53 0.37 10.65
CA HIS A 107 9.33 0.45 11.88
C HIS A 107 9.76 -0.90 12.45
N HIS A 108 9.00 -1.96 12.16
CA HIS A 108 9.21 -3.27 12.81
C HIS A 108 9.18 -4.45 11.85
N LEU A 109 8.93 -4.19 10.55
CA LEU A 109 8.76 -5.21 9.52
C LEU A 109 7.65 -6.23 9.85
N MET A 110 6.67 -5.82 10.65
CA MET A 110 5.55 -6.65 11.07
C MET A 110 4.29 -6.37 10.24
N PRO A 111 3.40 -7.35 10.06
CA PRO A 111 2.22 -7.18 9.23
C PRO A 111 1.27 -6.07 9.68
N ILE A 112 0.66 -5.42 8.69
CA ILE A 112 -0.52 -4.57 8.81
C ILE A 112 -1.63 -5.25 8.00
N TYR A 113 -2.76 -5.51 8.64
CA TYR A 113 -3.92 -6.14 8.00
C TYR A 113 -5.13 -5.24 8.13
N GLY A 114 -5.84 -5.00 7.04
CA GLY A 114 -6.97 -4.10 7.07
C GLY A 114 -7.86 -4.20 5.85
N VAL A 115 -8.75 -3.22 5.76
CA VAL A 115 -9.62 -3.01 4.61
C VAL A 115 -9.51 -1.56 4.17
N ALA A 116 -9.63 -1.35 2.87
CA ALA A 116 -9.71 -0.05 2.24
C ALA A 116 -11.09 0.14 1.60
N PHE A 117 -11.52 1.39 1.56
CA PHE A 117 -12.70 1.85 0.83
C PHE A 117 -12.32 3.04 -0.02
N ILE A 118 -12.83 3.07 -1.25
CA ILE A 118 -12.62 4.17 -2.19
C ILE A 118 -13.99 4.76 -2.56
N GLY A 119 -14.13 6.07 -2.42
CA GLY A 119 -15.28 6.84 -2.86
C GLY A 119 -14.87 7.76 -4.00
N VAL A 120 -15.54 7.71 -5.14
CA VAL A 120 -15.22 8.52 -6.32
C VAL A 120 -16.43 9.34 -6.73
N LEU A 121 -16.22 10.64 -6.88
CA LEU A 121 -17.10 11.53 -7.63
C LEU A 121 -16.44 11.74 -8.99
N PRO A 122 -16.94 11.09 -10.07
CA PRO A 122 -16.36 11.22 -11.39
C PRO A 122 -16.55 12.64 -11.94
N SER A 123 -15.60 13.12 -12.74
CA SER A 123 -15.77 14.33 -13.55
C SER A 123 -16.65 14.01 -14.77
N PRO A 124 -17.44 14.97 -15.30
CA PRO A 124 -18.19 14.77 -16.55
C PRO A 124 -17.29 14.36 -17.72
N GLU A 125 -16.11 14.98 -17.83
CA GLU A 125 -15.05 14.66 -18.80
C GLU A 125 -14.02 13.65 -18.27
N GLY A 126 -14.28 13.09 -17.08
CA GLY A 126 -13.37 12.19 -16.38
C GLY A 126 -13.46 10.74 -16.85
N LYS A 127 -12.53 9.94 -16.35
CA LYS A 127 -12.45 8.51 -16.64
C LYS A 127 -13.02 7.68 -15.48
N ILE A 128 -13.71 6.60 -15.82
CA ILE A 128 -14.15 5.60 -14.83
C ILE A 128 -13.14 4.45 -14.82
N ILE A 129 -12.57 4.17 -13.65
CA ILE A 129 -11.66 3.03 -13.46
C ILE A 129 -12.45 1.72 -13.42
N GLY A 130 -11.95 0.70 -14.13
CA GLY A 130 -12.46 -0.67 -13.95
C GLY A 130 -12.24 -1.18 -12.52
N LEU A 131 -13.28 -1.75 -11.90
CA LEU A 131 -13.30 -2.10 -10.46
C LEU A 131 -12.05 -2.81 -9.96
N SER A 132 -11.60 -3.87 -10.65
CA SER A 132 -10.41 -4.66 -10.25
C SER A 132 -9.09 -3.89 -10.18
N LYS A 133 -9.04 -2.65 -10.69
CA LYS A 133 -7.83 -1.82 -10.61
C LYS A 133 -7.68 -1.17 -9.25
N TYR A 134 -8.75 -0.91 -8.51
CA TYR A 134 -8.63 -0.40 -7.13
C TYR A 134 -7.87 -1.40 -6.26
N ASP A 135 -8.21 -2.69 -6.33
CA ASP A 135 -7.47 -3.76 -5.65
C ASP A 135 -5.98 -3.76 -6.02
N ARG A 136 -5.67 -3.67 -7.32
CA ARG A 136 -4.29 -3.68 -7.80
C ARG A 136 -3.50 -2.46 -7.34
N ILE A 137 -4.14 -1.28 -7.34
CA ILE A 137 -3.53 -0.03 -6.86
C ILE A 137 -3.23 -0.17 -5.36
N ILE A 138 -4.22 -0.56 -4.56
CA ILE A 138 -4.08 -0.74 -3.12
C ILE A 138 -2.97 -1.76 -2.81
N GLN A 139 -2.99 -2.93 -3.46
CA GLN A 139 -1.95 -3.96 -3.29
C GLN A 139 -0.56 -3.44 -3.69
N HIS A 140 -0.45 -2.69 -4.78
CA HIS A 140 0.81 -2.14 -5.24
C HIS A 140 1.43 -1.18 -4.21
N PHE A 141 0.65 -0.22 -3.70
CA PHE A 141 1.17 0.71 -2.70
C PHE A 141 1.36 0.04 -1.34
N ALA A 142 0.47 -0.88 -0.94
CA ALA A 142 0.60 -1.62 0.31
C ALA A 142 1.83 -2.56 0.33
N ALA A 143 2.31 -3.00 -0.84
CA ALA A 143 3.50 -3.86 -0.98
C ALA A 143 4.82 -3.09 -0.89
N ARG A 144 4.97 -2.32 0.20
CA ARG A 144 6.15 -1.56 0.59
C ARG A 144 6.27 -1.58 2.12
N LEU A 145 7.34 -1.00 2.65
CA LEU A 145 7.41 -0.71 4.08
C LEU A 145 6.61 0.56 4.35
N GLN A 146 5.46 0.42 5.00
CA GLN A 146 4.45 1.46 5.05
C GLN A 146 4.25 2.09 6.43
N ILE A 147 3.77 3.33 6.34
CA ILE A 147 3.10 4.12 7.37
C ILE A 147 1.68 4.35 6.86
N GLN A 148 0.64 4.10 7.66
CA GLN A 148 -0.74 4.05 7.16
C GLN A 148 -1.21 5.42 6.65
N GLU A 149 -0.76 6.49 7.29
CA GLU A 149 -0.97 7.89 6.92
C GLU A 149 -0.42 8.23 5.53
N GLU A 150 0.73 7.64 5.17
CA GLU A 150 1.35 7.85 3.88
C GLU A 150 0.72 6.94 2.82
N LEU A 151 0.39 5.69 3.17
CA LEU A 151 -0.28 4.76 2.27
C LEU A 151 -1.60 5.33 1.73
N VAL A 152 -2.43 5.92 2.60
CA VAL A 152 -3.71 6.51 2.17
C VAL A 152 -3.49 7.68 1.20
N LYS A 153 -2.45 8.48 1.41
CA LYS A 153 -2.08 9.60 0.52
C LYS A 153 -1.50 9.15 -0.81
N GLN A 154 -0.66 8.11 -0.81
CA GLN A 154 -0.10 7.55 -2.04
C GLN A 154 -1.19 6.99 -2.95
N ILE A 155 -2.17 6.29 -2.39
CA ILE A 155 -3.33 5.76 -3.13
C ILE A 155 -4.18 6.90 -3.69
N GLU A 156 -4.50 7.90 -2.86
CA GLU A 156 -5.26 9.09 -3.29
C GLU A 156 -4.57 9.78 -4.46
N GLN A 157 -3.29 10.14 -4.30
CA GLN A 157 -2.53 10.87 -5.30
C GLN A 157 -2.48 10.11 -6.62
N HIS A 158 -2.21 8.80 -6.59
CA HIS A 158 -2.14 8.01 -7.81
C HIS A 158 -3.48 7.94 -8.56
N ILE A 159 -4.59 7.78 -7.84
CA ILE A 159 -5.92 7.76 -8.47
C ILE A 159 -6.25 9.12 -9.05
N VAL A 160 -6.03 10.21 -8.29
CA VAL A 160 -6.27 11.59 -8.75
C VAL A 160 -5.47 11.89 -10.02
N GLU A 161 -4.17 11.59 -10.02
CA GLU A 161 -3.29 11.82 -11.18
C GLU A 161 -3.71 11.03 -12.41
N THR A 162 -4.28 9.83 -12.21
CA THR A 162 -4.64 8.96 -13.34
C THR A 162 -6.03 9.27 -13.90
N THR A 163 -7.01 9.67 -13.06
CA THR A 163 -8.41 9.79 -13.51
C THR A 163 -9.00 11.18 -13.48
N ASN A 164 -8.32 12.13 -12.83
CA ASN A 164 -8.78 13.49 -12.64
C ASN A 164 -10.26 13.58 -12.17
N PRO A 165 -10.62 12.96 -11.04
CA PRO A 165 -11.99 12.98 -10.54
C PRO A 165 -12.31 14.36 -9.96
N ARG A 166 -13.59 14.76 -9.92
CA ARG A 166 -13.99 16.00 -9.21
C ARG A 166 -13.94 15.84 -7.69
N GLY A 167 -13.99 14.60 -7.19
CA GLY A 167 -13.72 14.28 -5.81
C GLY A 167 -13.27 12.83 -5.60
N LEU A 168 -12.40 12.61 -4.62
CA LEU A 168 -11.97 11.28 -4.21
C LEU A 168 -11.92 11.18 -2.68
N ALA A 169 -12.32 10.04 -2.14
CA ALA A 169 -12.12 9.65 -0.76
C ALA A 169 -11.42 8.29 -0.69
N VAL A 170 -10.40 8.18 0.16
CA VAL A 170 -9.72 6.92 0.47
C VAL A 170 -9.81 6.71 1.96
N ARG A 171 -10.24 5.55 2.41
CA ARG A 171 -10.30 5.19 3.83
C ARG A 171 -9.63 3.85 4.05
N ILE A 172 -8.77 3.75 5.06
CA ILE A 172 -8.15 2.49 5.48
C ILE A 172 -8.43 2.27 6.97
N SER A 173 -8.92 1.08 7.31
CA SER A 173 -9.15 0.58 8.67
C SER A 173 -8.30 -0.68 8.86
N ALA A 174 -7.26 -0.62 9.69
CA ALA A 174 -6.28 -1.71 9.80
C ALA A 174 -5.80 -1.97 11.23
N VAL A 175 -5.43 -3.22 11.50
CA VAL A 175 -4.74 -3.67 12.70
C VAL A 175 -3.24 -3.79 12.44
N HIS A 176 -2.43 -3.38 13.41
CA HIS A 176 -0.97 -3.32 13.31
C HIS A 176 -0.32 -4.34 14.23
N MET A 177 0.33 -5.37 13.67
CA MET A 177 0.93 -6.44 14.47
C MET A 177 2.11 -5.95 15.31
N CYS A 178 2.76 -4.84 14.92
CA CYS A 178 3.78 -4.20 15.74
C CYS A 178 3.25 -3.70 17.11
N LYS A 179 1.93 -3.49 17.22
CA LYS A 179 1.22 -3.04 18.43
C LYS A 179 0.46 -4.18 19.13
N THR A 180 -0.04 -5.18 18.40
CA THR A 180 -0.85 -6.26 18.98
C THR A 180 -0.03 -7.49 19.38
N HIS A 181 1.03 -7.83 18.66
CA HIS A 181 1.79 -9.05 18.90
C HIS A 181 2.92 -8.86 19.94
N ARG A 182 3.45 -7.63 20.06
CA ARG A 182 4.57 -7.30 20.95
C ARG A 182 4.35 -6.00 21.71
N GLY A 183 5.26 -5.69 22.64
CA GLY A 183 5.23 -4.44 23.41
C GLY A 183 3.97 -4.34 24.25
N VAL A 184 3.14 -3.33 23.97
CA VAL A 184 1.87 -3.08 24.66
C VAL A 184 0.84 -4.19 24.51
N ARG A 185 0.97 -5.05 23.48
CA ARG A 185 0.08 -6.21 23.22
C ARG A 185 -1.41 -5.82 23.22
N ALA A 186 -1.73 -4.77 22.47
CA ALA A 186 -3.10 -4.29 22.37
C ALA A 186 -4.03 -5.34 21.74
N SER A 187 -5.33 -5.24 22.03
CA SER A 187 -6.36 -6.07 21.39
C SER A 187 -6.31 -5.97 19.86
N HIS A 188 -6.60 -7.09 19.18
CA HIS A 188 -6.82 -7.13 17.73
C HIS A 188 -7.99 -6.24 17.26
N ALA A 189 -8.92 -5.91 18.17
CA ALA A 189 -9.98 -4.95 17.91
C ALA A 189 -9.48 -3.48 17.85
N SER A 190 -8.25 -3.20 18.29
CA SER A 190 -7.69 -1.85 18.32
C SER A 190 -7.13 -1.47 16.95
N ARG A 191 -8.03 -1.08 16.06
CA ARG A 191 -7.73 -0.67 14.68
C ARG A 191 -7.33 0.80 14.61
N MET A 192 -6.44 1.10 13.67
CA MET A 192 -6.12 2.45 13.23
C MET A 192 -6.91 2.76 11.98
N VAL A 193 -7.50 3.94 11.95
CA VAL A 193 -8.33 4.41 10.85
C VAL A 193 -7.76 5.71 10.32
N ASN A 194 -7.51 5.75 9.01
CA ASN A 194 -7.09 6.96 8.31
C ASN A 194 -8.00 7.19 7.11
N SER A 195 -8.24 8.46 6.81
CA SER A 195 -8.97 8.86 5.62
C SER A 195 -8.25 10.00 4.93
N SER A 196 -8.33 10.02 3.62
CA SER A 196 -7.92 11.15 2.82
C SER A 196 -9.02 11.56 1.85
N PHE A 197 -9.13 12.86 1.62
CA PHE A 197 -10.18 13.48 0.84
C PHE A 197 -9.59 14.50 -0.13
N TYR A 198 -10.07 14.46 -1.37
CA TYR A 198 -9.66 15.31 -2.48
C TYR A 198 -10.89 15.94 -3.15
N GLY A 199 -10.72 17.15 -3.70
CA GLY A 199 -11.76 17.84 -4.47
C GLY A 199 -13.01 18.10 -3.62
N GLU A 200 -14.18 17.81 -4.18
CA GLU A 200 -15.46 18.02 -3.48
C GLU A 200 -15.58 17.23 -2.17
N PHE A 201 -14.92 16.09 -2.06
CA PHE A 201 -14.85 15.36 -0.81
C PHE A 201 -14.12 16.14 0.29
N ALA A 202 -13.21 17.06 -0.02
CA ALA A 202 -12.49 17.84 0.98
C ALA A 202 -13.37 18.95 1.58
N THR A 203 -14.26 19.54 0.76
CA THR A 203 -15.03 20.75 1.09
C THR A 203 -16.52 20.49 1.37
N ASN A 204 -17.10 19.39 0.91
CA ASN A 204 -18.52 19.07 1.08
C ASN A 204 -18.73 18.03 2.20
N ALA A 205 -19.39 18.44 3.29
CA ALA A 205 -19.67 17.57 4.43
C ALA A 205 -20.70 16.48 4.13
N SER A 206 -21.65 16.72 3.21
CA SER A 206 -22.69 15.75 2.85
C SER A 206 -22.07 14.54 2.16
N TYR A 207 -21.18 14.75 1.19
CA TYR A 207 -20.48 13.65 0.52
C TYR A 207 -19.58 12.86 1.48
N LYS A 208 -18.89 13.52 2.41
CA LYS A 208 -18.12 12.81 3.46
C LYS A 208 -19.04 11.90 4.28
N ALA A 209 -20.20 12.41 4.71
CA ALA A 209 -21.13 11.64 5.53
C ALA A 209 -21.67 10.42 4.77
N GLU A 210 -22.10 10.62 3.52
CA GLU A 210 -22.59 9.56 2.64
C GLU A 210 -21.53 8.47 2.43
N PHE A 211 -20.29 8.83 2.11
CA PHE A 211 -19.20 7.87 1.96
C PHE A 211 -18.90 7.09 3.24
N ILE A 212 -18.87 7.76 4.41
CA ILE A 212 -18.63 7.09 5.70
C ILE A 212 -19.77 6.14 6.06
N GLN A 213 -21.01 6.50 5.71
CA GLN A 213 -22.17 5.63 5.86
C GLN A 213 -22.03 4.37 5.00
N GLU A 214 -21.70 4.51 3.72
CA GLU A 214 -21.48 3.36 2.83
C GLU A 214 -20.34 2.46 3.32
N CYS A 215 -19.21 3.03 3.77
CA CYS A 215 -18.12 2.25 4.37
C CYS A 215 -18.60 1.41 5.57
N THR A 216 -19.42 2.00 6.44
CA THR A 216 -19.94 1.33 7.63
C THR A 216 -20.92 0.22 7.26
N SER A 217 -21.75 0.43 6.24
CA SER A 217 -22.67 -0.58 5.72
C SER A 217 -21.91 -1.77 5.14
N LEU A 218 -20.90 -1.50 4.32
CA LEU A 218 -20.07 -2.52 3.66
C LEU A 218 -19.19 -3.31 4.63
N GLU A 219 -18.73 -2.71 5.74
CA GLU A 219 -17.93 -3.39 6.76
C GLU A 219 -18.76 -4.35 7.64
N ARG A 220 -20.09 -4.25 7.61
CA ARG A 220 -21.01 -5.12 8.38
C ARG A 220 -21.49 -6.37 7.63
N LEU A 221 -21.27 -6.42 6.32
CA LEU A 221 -21.62 -7.56 5.46
C LEU A 221 -20.52 -8.62 5.49
#